data_AF-A0A4S4B088-F1
#
_entry.id   AF-A0A4S4B088-F1
#
_cell.length_a   1.000
_cell.length_b   1.000
_cell.length_c   1.000
_cell.angle_alpha   90.00
_cell.angle_beta   90.00
_cell.angle_gamma   90.00
#
_symmetry.space_group_name_H-M   'P 1'
#
loop_
_entity.id
_entity.type
_entity.pdbx_description
1 polymer ?
#
loop_
_entity_poly.entity_id
_entity_poly.type
_entity_poly.pdbx_seq_one_letter_code
_entity_poly.pdbx_strand_id
1 'polypeptide(L)'
;MSTPDPSSETPRTNAPEPSGVRRRLLRGGLSSAPLLVTLASRPVLAQTCFSPSETLSGTMSHKAGDLPVCNGRSPGMWKTLGQGKSNPKLPGGGAGQWPIPANTPFHSVFRRGNFANFVKVQRNGTTTDLTMLEVMELRRGQDPSKIGFHFIGAYLNILTGLIDPRAMTAARLSTLWSEWVTKGYYTPYAGARPWYAEDIVAYLVRTGIASD
;
A
#
# COMPACT_ATOMS: atom_id res chain seq x y z
N MET A 1 -61.77 -56.39 -28.07
CA MET A 1 -60.66 -57.23 -28.56
C MET A 1 -59.39 -56.69 -27.94
N SER A 2 -58.60 -57.59 -27.30
CA SER A 2 -57.28 -57.39 -26.67
C SER A 2 -57.20 -56.94 -25.19
N THR A 3 -56.98 -57.94 -24.31
CA THR A 3 -56.15 -57.91 -23.07
C THR A 3 -54.66 -57.62 -23.42
N PRO A 4 -53.70 -57.29 -22.51
CA PRO A 4 -53.55 -57.74 -21.11
C PRO A 4 -52.88 -56.76 -20.08
N ASP A 5 -52.87 -57.15 -18.78
CA ASP A 5 -51.88 -56.77 -17.73
C ASP A 5 -50.51 -57.50 -17.98
N PRO A 6 -49.31 -57.21 -17.37
CA PRO A 6 -49.07 -56.94 -15.92
C PRO A 6 -47.75 -56.18 -15.50
N SER A 7 -47.54 -56.05 -14.17
CA SER A 7 -46.24 -56.06 -13.38
C SER A 7 -45.18 -54.96 -13.61
N SER A 8 -44.40 -54.44 -12.65
CA SER A 8 -44.20 -54.69 -11.22
C SER A 8 -43.26 -53.60 -10.64
N GLU A 9 -43.24 -53.51 -9.30
CA GLU A 9 -42.16 -53.03 -8.41
C GLU A 9 -42.33 -51.67 -7.68
N THR A 10 -41.96 -51.71 -6.39
CA THR A 10 -42.60 -51.02 -5.25
C THR A 10 -41.63 -49.99 -4.58
N PRO A 11 -41.86 -49.49 -3.35
CA PRO A 11 -42.31 -48.14 -2.98
C PRO A 11 -41.20 -47.22 -2.42
N ARG A 12 -41.36 -45.88 -2.42
CA ARG A 12 -40.70 -44.99 -1.43
C ARG A 12 -41.55 -43.74 -1.08
N THR A 13 -42.18 -43.83 0.09
CA THR A 13 -42.03 -42.95 1.27
C THR A 13 -41.67 -41.46 1.09
N ASN A 14 -42.44 -40.64 1.83
CA ASN A 14 -42.18 -39.29 2.39
C ASN A 14 -42.72 -38.08 1.62
N ALA A 15 -43.78 -37.47 2.14
CA ALA A 15 -43.70 -36.30 3.06
C ALA A 15 -44.97 -35.42 2.91
N PRO A 16 -45.76 -35.20 3.98
CA PRO A 16 -46.80 -34.17 3.96
C PRO A 16 -46.16 -32.77 4.11
N GLU A 17 -46.71 -31.82 3.34
CA GLU A 17 -46.43 -30.39 3.44
C GLU A 17 -46.61 -29.86 4.87
N PRO A 18 -45.69 -29.00 5.38
CA PRO A 18 -45.96 -28.27 6.61
C PRO A 18 -46.78 -27.01 6.30
N SER A 19 -48.09 -27.12 6.50
CA SER A 19 -48.96 -25.98 6.78
C SER A 19 -48.59 -25.36 8.14
N GLY A 20 -48.75 -24.04 8.23
CA GLY A 20 -48.12 -23.20 9.25
C GLY A 20 -48.40 -23.57 10.70
N VAL A 21 -47.36 -23.44 11.53
CA VAL A 21 -47.47 -23.51 12.98
C VAL A 21 -46.90 -22.25 13.60
N ARG A 22 -47.79 -21.60 14.35
CA ARG A 22 -47.59 -20.39 15.15
C ARG A 22 -46.44 -20.57 16.12
N ARG A 23 -45.56 -19.57 16.19
CA ARG A 23 -44.44 -19.46 17.15
C ARG A 23 -44.93 -19.71 18.58
N ARG A 24 -44.65 -20.91 19.08
CA ARG A 24 -44.82 -21.25 20.49
C ARG A 24 -43.55 -20.82 21.20
N LEU A 25 -43.60 -19.65 21.84
CA LEU A 25 -42.58 -19.20 22.78
C LEU A 25 -42.57 -20.15 23.97
N LEU A 26 -41.59 -21.06 23.99
CA LEU A 26 -41.28 -21.87 25.16
C LEU A 26 -40.68 -20.95 26.23
N ARG A 27 -41.51 -20.60 27.21
CA ARG A 27 -41.06 -20.19 28.54
C ARG A 27 -40.56 -21.44 29.26
N GLY A 28 -39.28 -21.44 29.63
CA GLY A 28 -38.74 -22.37 30.64
C GLY A 28 -37.31 -22.84 30.35
N GLY A 29 -36.40 -22.54 31.27
CA GLY A 29 -35.09 -23.19 31.37
C GLY A 29 -33.92 -22.22 31.42
N LEU A 30 -33.20 -22.23 32.53
CA LEU A 30 -31.94 -21.52 32.77
C LEU A 30 -30.90 -21.78 31.66
N SER A 31 -29.91 -20.88 31.57
CA SER A 31 -28.63 -20.97 30.83
C SER A 31 -28.61 -20.55 29.35
N SER A 32 -28.29 -19.27 29.12
CA SER A 32 -27.19 -18.81 28.22
C SER A 32 -27.38 -17.31 27.97
N ALA A 33 -26.57 -16.48 28.63
CA ALA A 33 -26.46 -15.08 28.22
C ALA A 33 -25.93 -15.08 26.78
N PRO A 34 -26.56 -14.37 25.81
CA PRO A 34 -25.94 -14.15 24.52
C PRO A 34 -24.71 -13.27 24.77
N LEU A 35 -23.54 -13.90 24.87
CA LEU A 35 -22.29 -13.16 24.84
C LEU A 35 -22.23 -12.51 23.46
N LEU A 36 -22.37 -11.18 23.42
CA LEU A 36 -21.98 -10.38 22.27
C LEU A 36 -20.46 -10.55 22.12
N VAL A 37 -20.06 -11.56 21.36
CA VAL A 37 -18.65 -11.75 21.00
C VAL A 37 -18.34 -10.67 19.98
N THR A 38 -17.89 -9.52 20.46
CA THR A 38 -17.20 -8.55 19.61
C THR A 38 -15.86 -9.17 19.25
N LEU A 39 -15.83 -9.92 18.15
CA LEU A 39 -14.58 -10.30 17.51
C LEU A 39 -13.96 -9.01 16.99
N ALA A 40 -13.20 -8.33 17.86
CA ALA A 40 -12.31 -7.26 17.47
C ALA A 40 -11.19 -7.92 16.65
N SER A 41 -11.48 -8.21 15.39
CA SER A 41 -10.49 -8.61 14.42
C SER A 41 -9.58 -7.41 14.21
N ARG A 42 -8.51 -7.32 15.00
CA ARG A 42 -7.33 -6.59 14.58
C ARG A 42 -6.80 -7.38 13.39
N PRO A 43 -6.86 -6.86 12.14
CA PRO A 43 -6.23 -7.57 11.04
C PRO A 43 -4.75 -7.67 11.35
N VAL A 44 -4.27 -8.89 11.62
CA VAL A 44 -2.91 -9.12 12.17
C VAL A 44 -1.82 -8.94 11.12
N LEU A 45 -2.11 -8.78 9.82
CA LEU A 45 -1.07 -8.86 8.77
C LEU A 45 -1.30 -8.03 7.48
N ALA A 46 -1.99 -6.89 7.51
CA ALA A 46 -2.16 -6.10 6.28
C ALA A 46 -1.45 -4.75 6.39
N GLN A 47 -0.21 -4.70 5.91
CA GLN A 47 0.34 -3.45 5.39
C GLN A 47 -0.65 -2.97 4.32
N THR A 48 -1.25 -1.81 4.54
CA THR A 48 -2.41 -1.37 3.75
C THR A 48 -1.93 -0.62 2.52
N CYS A 49 -1.87 -1.34 1.41
CA CYS A 49 -1.41 -0.87 0.12
C CYS A 49 -2.41 0.01 -0.62
N PHE A 50 -2.75 1.14 -0.03
CA PHE A 50 -3.79 1.99 -0.58
C PHE A 50 -3.20 3.21 -1.25
N SER A 51 -3.83 3.63 -2.34
CA SER A 51 -3.57 4.94 -2.93
C SER A 51 -3.90 6.05 -1.91
N PRO A 52 -3.40 7.29 -2.09
CA PRO A 52 -3.61 8.34 -1.11
C PRO A 52 -5.09 8.59 -0.79
N SER A 53 -5.98 8.53 -1.79
CA SER A 53 -7.42 8.73 -1.62
C SER A 53 -8.08 7.58 -0.83
N GLU A 54 -7.57 6.36 -0.95
CA GLU A 54 -8.12 5.17 -0.31
C GLU A 54 -7.70 5.03 1.16
N THR A 55 -6.50 5.51 1.53
CA THR A 55 -6.03 5.46 2.93
C THR A 55 -6.89 6.21 3.95
N LEU A 56 -7.71 7.17 3.50
CA LEU A 56 -8.65 7.90 4.35
C LEU A 56 -10.07 7.34 4.30
N SER A 57 -10.43 6.61 3.24
CA SER A 57 -11.80 6.13 3.06
C SER A 57 -12.16 4.98 4.00
N GLY A 58 -11.19 4.26 4.58
CA GLY A 58 -11.36 3.28 5.67
C GLY A 58 -12.22 2.04 5.39
N THR A 59 -13.03 2.06 4.33
CA THR A 59 -13.96 1.02 3.91
C THR A 59 -13.79 0.82 2.42
N MET A 60 -13.07 -0.23 2.04
CA MET A 60 -13.06 -0.68 0.66
C MET A 60 -13.60 -2.09 0.58
N SER A 61 -14.58 -2.30 -0.28
CA SER A 61 -15.18 -3.59 -0.63
C SER A 61 -14.22 -4.46 -1.45
N HIS A 62 -12.94 -4.53 -1.07
CA HIS A 62 -12.05 -5.51 -1.67
C HIS A 62 -12.51 -6.90 -1.25
N LYS A 63 -12.71 -7.77 -2.23
CA LYS A 63 -12.92 -9.20 -1.95
C LYS A 63 -11.68 -9.71 -1.23
N ALA A 64 -11.87 -10.55 -0.21
CA ALA A 64 -10.77 -11.17 0.52
C ALA A 64 -9.82 -11.86 -0.48
N GLY A 65 -8.58 -11.35 -0.61
CA GLY A 65 -7.56 -11.87 -1.54
C GLY A 65 -7.18 -10.95 -2.71
N ASP A 66 -7.89 -9.85 -2.97
CA ASP A 66 -7.60 -8.93 -4.10
C ASP A 66 -6.98 -7.59 -3.65
N LEU A 67 -6.28 -7.59 -2.52
CA LEU A 67 -5.57 -6.39 -2.07
C LEU A 67 -4.27 -6.23 -2.86
N PRO A 68 -3.94 -5.00 -3.31
CA PRO A 68 -2.63 -4.72 -3.86
C PRO A 68 -1.52 -5.06 -2.86
N VAL A 69 -0.37 -5.51 -3.37
CA VAL A 69 0.78 -5.92 -2.56
C VAL A 69 1.85 -4.83 -2.60
N CYS A 70 2.39 -4.47 -1.44
CA CYS A 70 3.50 -3.53 -1.29
C CYS A 70 4.48 -4.16 -0.31
N ASN A 71 5.59 -4.64 -0.84
CA ASN A 71 6.70 -5.13 -0.07
C ASN A 71 7.90 -4.21 -0.28
N GLY A 72 7.67 -2.90 -0.15
CA GLY A 72 8.67 -1.88 -0.38
C GLY A 72 9.85 -2.03 0.57
N ARG A 73 11.07 -2.01 0.05
CA ARG A 73 12.30 -1.99 0.85
C ARG A 73 12.49 -0.63 1.50
N SER A 74 13.27 -0.58 2.57
CA SER A 74 13.60 0.69 3.21
C SER A 74 14.54 1.52 2.34
N PRO A 75 14.42 2.86 2.32
CA PRO A 75 15.37 3.68 1.59
C PRO A 75 16.79 3.55 2.15
N GLY A 76 16.97 3.19 3.43
CA GLY A 76 18.30 2.88 3.98
C GLY A 76 18.97 1.67 3.30
N MET A 77 18.16 0.66 2.94
CA MET A 77 18.63 -0.46 2.13
C MET A 77 19.06 0.00 0.74
N TRP A 78 18.21 0.80 0.06
CA TRP A 78 18.52 1.34 -1.25
C TRP A 78 19.78 2.20 -1.26
N LYS A 79 19.98 3.05 -0.24
CA LYS A 79 21.22 3.81 -0.07
C LYS A 79 22.45 2.91 -0.02
N THR A 80 22.39 1.82 0.75
CA THR A 80 23.49 0.85 0.86
C THR A 80 23.80 0.22 -0.51
N LEU A 81 22.77 -0.15 -1.27
CA LEU A 81 22.93 -0.72 -2.62
C LEU A 81 23.45 0.30 -3.63
N GLY A 82 23.03 1.57 -3.51
CA GLY A 82 23.49 2.67 -4.37
C GLY A 82 24.96 3.00 -4.16
N GLN A 83 25.49 2.75 -2.95
CA GLN A 83 26.92 2.82 -2.64
C GLN A 83 27.72 1.61 -3.18
N GLY A 84 27.09 0.70 -3.94
CA GLY A 84 27.74 -0.50 -4.48
C GLY A 84 27.98 -1.61 -3.45
N LYS A 85 27.37 -1.52 -2.26
CA LYS A 85 27.52 -2.56 -1.23
C LYS A 85 26.51 -3.68 -1.49
N SER A 86 26.97 -4.93 -1.45
CA SER A 86 26.07 -6.08 -1.45
C SER A 86 25.30 -6.15 -0.12
N ASN A 87 24.03 -6.55 -0.19
CA ASN A 87 23.24 -6.80 1.01
C ASN A 87 22.89 -8.30 1.08
N PRO A 88 23.43 -9.05 2.05
CA PRO A 88 23.18 -10.49 2.19
C PRO A 88 21.74 -10.83 2.56
N LYS A 89 20.92 -9.84 2.98
CA LYS A 89 19.48 -10.02 3.24
C LYS A 89 18.62 -10.03 1.97
N LEU A 90 19.21 -9.91 0.78
CA LEU A 90 18.49 -10.00 -0.49
C LEU A 90 18.40 -11.43 -1.00
N PRO A 91 17.23 -11.90 -1.46
CA PRO A 91 17.14 -13.14 -2.23
C PRO A 91 18.04 -13.03 -3.46
N GLY A 92 18.95 -13.99 -3.65
CA GLY A 92 19.89 -14.00 -4.79
C GLY A 92 21.31 -13.55 -4.50
N GLY A 93 21.68 -13.24 -3.24
CA GLY A 93 23.08 -13.17 -2.82
C GLY A 93 23.92 -12.13 -3.58
N GLY A 94 23.64 -10.85 -3.35
CA GLY A 94 24.49 -9.75 -3.83
C GLY A 94 24.00 -9.08 -5.11
N ALA A 95 24.05 -7.75 -5.12
CA ALA A 95 23.68 -6.88 -6.23
C ALA A 95 22.18 -6.87 -6.61
N GLY A 96 21.31 -6.51 -5.66
CA GLY A 96 20.11 -5.75 -6.03
C GLY A 96 20.53 -4.35 -6.45
N GLN A 97 21.12 -4.20 -7.63
CA GLN A 97 21.56 -2.91 -8.14
C GLN A 97 20.33 -2.03 -8.38
N TRP A 98 20.49 -0.72 -8.28
CA TRP A 98 19.37 0.18 -8.56
C TRP A 98 18.86 -0.07 -9.99
N PRO A 99 17.53 -0.05 -10.23
CA PRO A 99 16.96 -0.16 -11.57
C PRO A 99 17.35 1.01 -12.48
N ILE A 100 17.91 2.09 -11.91
CA ILE A 100 18.46 3.26 -12.61
C ILE A 100 19.84 3.60 -12.04
N PRO A 101 20.72 4.28 -12.79
CA PRO A 101 22.01 4.70 -12.27
C PRO A 101 21.89 5.54 -10.99
N ALA A 102 22.67 5.25 -9.95
CA ALA A 102 22.60 5.96 -8.67
C ALA A 102 23.01 7.46 -8.79
N ASN A 103 23.79 7.78 -9.83
CA ASN A 103 24.16 9.13 -10.22
C ASN A 103 23.10 9.86 -11.06
N THR A 104 21.90 9.29 -11.23
CA THR A 104 20.78 9.96 -11.91
C THR A 104 20.46 11.26 -11.15
N PRO A 105 20.37 12.42 -11.83
CA PRO A 105 20.00 13.67 -11.20
C PRO A 105 18.60 13.58 -10.57
N PHE A 106 18.44 13.95 -9.30
CA PHE A 106 17.15 13.87 -8.61
C PHE A 106 16.07 14.66 -9.36
N HIS A 107 16.43 15.87 -9.80
CA HIS A 107 15.50 16.78 -10.48
C HIS A 107 15.16 16.42 -11.93
N SER A 108 15.74 15.34 -12.47
CA SER A 108 15.28 14.75 -13.74
C SER A 108 13.98 13.95 -13.58
N VAL A 109 13.72 13.41 -12.38
CA VAL A 109 12.52 12.61 -12.06
C VAL A 109 11.53 13.40 -11.21
N PHE A 110 12.05 14.19 -10.27
CA PHE A 110 11.25 14.94 -9.31
C PHE A 110 11.44 16.44 -9.51
N ARG A 111 10.37 17.13 -9.92
CA ARG A 111 10.42 18.57 -10.23
C ARG A 111 11.00 19.39 -9.07
N ARG A 112 11.75 20.45 -9.39
CA ARG A 112 12.13 21.48 -8.41
C ARG A 112 10.92 22.28 -7.93
N GLY A 113 10.97 22.81 -6.72
CA GLY A 113 10.00 23.80 -6.26
C GLY A 113 10.44 24.52 -4.99
N ASN A 114 9.53 25.33 -4.44
CA ASN A 114 9.81 26.23 -3.33
C ASN A 114 10.11 25.49 -2.03
N PHE A 115 9.57 24.28 -1.87
CA PHE A 115 9.70 23.49 -0.64
C PHE A 115 10.82 22.44 -0.69
N ALA A 116 11.37 22.16 -1.87
CA ALA A 116 12.57 21.34 -2.02
C ALA A 116 13.31 21.66 -3.34
N ASN A 117 14.59 21.97 -3.19
CA ASN A 117 15.52 22.20 -4.29
C ASN A 117 16.88 21.62 -3.92
N PHE A 118 17.09 20.35 -4.28
CA PHE A 118 18.29 19.58 -3.97
C PHE A 118 19.37 19.82 -5.01
N VAL A 119 20.18 20.84 -4.75
CA VAL A 119 21.28 21.27 -5.62
C VAL A 119 22.58 21.42 -4.82
N LYS A 120 23.72 21.31 -5.52
CA LYS A 120 25.05 21.63 -5.02
C LYS A 120 25.66 22.76 -5.83
N VAL A 121 26.36 23.65 -5.14
CA VAL A 121 27.15 24.72 -5.77
C VAL A 121 28.58 24.22 -5.95
N GLN A 122 29.06 24.27 -7.19
CA GLN A 122 30.43 23.90 -7.54
C GLN A 122 31.41 25.03 -7.22
N ARG A 123 32.72 24.72 -7.20
CA ARG A 123 33.78 25.71 -6.92
C ARG A 123 33.81 26.88 -7.91
N ASN A 124 33.33 26.67 -9.13
CA ASN A 124 33.22 27.70 -10.16
C ASN A 124 31.93 28.54 -10.04
N GLY A 125 31.11 28.35 -8.99
CA GLY A 125 29.84 29.03 -8.79
C GLY A 125 28.65 28.41 -9.52
N THR A 126 28.86 27.40 -10.37
CA THR A 126 27.77 26.72 -11.09
C THR A 126 26.94 25.86 -10.15
N THR A 127 25.62 25.96 -10.26
CA THR A 127 24.69 25.11 -9.49
C THR A 127 24.30 23.89 -10.31
N THR A 128 24.50 22.69 -9.75
CA THR A 128 24.12 21.41 -10.36
C THR A 128 23.19 20.62 -9.46
N ASP A 129 22.32 19.81 -10.05
CA ASP A 129 21.42 18.94 -9.29
C ASP A 129 22.19 17.90 -8.47
N LEU A 130 21.71 17.66 -7.25
CA LEU A 130 22.14 16.49 -6.50
C LEU A 130 21.64 15.24 -7.21
N THR A 131 22.50 14.22 -7.23
CA THR A 131 22.11 12.89 -7.68
C THR A 131 21.19 12.24 -6.64
N MET A 132 20.41 11.24 -7.05
CA MET A 132 19.55 10.51 -6.11
C MET A 132 20.35 9.93 -4.94
N LEU A 133 21.52 9.36 -5.17
CA LEU A 133 22.37 8.86 -4.08
C LEU A 133 22.80 9.98 -3.11
N GLU A 134 23.22 11.13 -3.64
CA GLU A 134 23.60 12.29 -2.82
C GLU A 134 22.43 12.81 -1.98
N VAL A 135 21.20 12.83 -2.54
CA VAL A 135 19.99 13.20 -1.77
C VAL A 135 19.76 12.24 -0.61
N MET A 136 19.99 10.94 -0.79
CA MET A 136 19.88 9.96 0.29
C MET A 136 21.00 10.08 1.35
N GLU A 137 22.06 10.82 1.05
CA GLU A 137 23.18 11.10 1.93
C GLU A 137 23.05 12.42 2.69
N LEU A 138 22.06 13.24 2.36
CA LEU A 138 21.76 14.47 3.07
C LEU A 138 21.53 14.22 4.55
N ARG A 139 22.07 15.14 5.37
CA ARG A 139 21.87 15.13 6.82
C ARG A 139 20.48 15.71 7.13
N ARG A 140 19.93 15.41 8.31
CA ARG A 140 18.61 15.92 8.75
C ARG A 140 18.45 17.44 8.58
N GLY A 141 19.50 18.25 8.72
CA GLY A 141 19.40 19.70 8.50
C GLY A 141 19.13 20.14 7.05
N GLN A 142 19.44 19.28 6.07
CA GLN A 142 19.28 19.57 4.64
C GLN A 142 18.01 18.93 4.05
N ASP A 143 17.44 17.94 4.74
CA ASP A 143 16.14 17.34 4.48
C ASP A 143 15.45 17.01 5.83
N PRO A 144 14.79 17.99 6.47
CA PRO A 144 14.25 17.86 7.84
C PRO A 144 13.33 16.66 8.05
N SER A 145 12.45 16.41 7.07
CA SER A 145 11.49 15.30 7.10
C SER A 145 12.02 14.04 6.42
N LYS A 146 13.26 14.05 5.90
CA LYS A 146 13.80 12.98 5.04
C LYS A 146 12.89 12.67 3.85
N ILE A 147 12.17 13.67 3.35
CA ILE A 147 11.16 13.44 2.31
C ILE A 147 11.82 12.97 1.01
N GLY A 148 12.96 13.57 0.63
CA GLY A 148 13.72 13.14 -0.55
C GLY A 148 14.18 11.68 -0.41
N PHE A 149 14.66 11.32 0.77
CA PHE A 149 15.08 9.95 1.10
C PHE A 149 13.95 8.93 0.92
N HIS A 150 12.75 9.19 1.46
CA HIS A 150 11.61 8.28 1.33
C HIS A 150 11.03 8.24 -0.08
N PHE A 151 11.00 9.36 -0.82
CA PHE A 151 10.54 9.39 -2.21
C PHE A 151 11.44 8.59 -3.14
N ILE A 152 12.77 8.65 -2.96
CA ILE A 152 13.70 7.83 -3.74
C ILE A 152 13.46 6.35 -3.44
N GLY A 153 13.34 5.97 -2.16
CA GLY A 153 13.03 4.59 -1.78
C GLY A 153 11.72 4.09 -2.40
N ALA A 154 10.65 4.89 -2.32
CA ALA A 154 9.37 4.60 -2.94
C ALA A 154 9.49 4.42 -4.47
N TYR A 155 10.21 5.32 -5.14
CA TYR A 155 10.42 5.25 -6.58
C TYR A 155 11.16 3.98 -7.00
N LEU A 156 12.23 3.63 -6.29
CA LEU A 156 12.99 2.41 -6.58
C LEU A 156 12.17 1.14 -6.30
N ASN A 157 11.33 1.15 -5.25
CA ASN A 157 10.42 0.05 -4.97
C ASN A 157 9.40 -0.15 -6.10
N ILE A 158 8.85 0.95 -6.65
CA ILE A 158 7.93 0.91 -7.79
C ILE A 158 8.65 0.35 -9.03
N LEU A 159 9.83 0.87 -9.34
CA LEU A 159 10.60 0.44 -10.52
C LEU A 159 11.05 -1.03 -10.45
N THR A 160 11.26 -1.56 -9.25
CA THR A 160 11.61 -2.97 -9.05
C THR A 160 10.41 -3.91 -8.93
N GLY A 161 9.18 -3.39 -9.09
CA GLY A 161 7.96 -4.20 -9.06
C GLY A 161 7.58 -4.69 -7.67
N LEU A 162 8.12 -4.08 -6.60
CA LEU A 162 7.76 -4.41 -5.22
C LEU A 162 6.41 -3.80 -4.79
N ILE A 163 5.92 -2.84 -5.56
CA ILE A 163 4.68 -2.11 -5.32
C ILE A 163 3.71 -2.40 -6.46
N ASP A 164 2.53 -2.89 -6.13
CA ASP A 164 1.44 -3.10 -7.10
C ASP A 164 1.05 -1.73 -7.73
N PRO A 165 1.02 -1.62 -9.07
CA PRO A 165 0.63 -0.40 -9.77
C PRO A 165 -0.75 0.14 -9.38
N ARG A 166 -1.66 -0.71 -8.86
CA ARG A 166 -2.97 -0.29 -8.34
C ARG A 166 -2.84 0.59 -7.09
N ALA A 167 -1.84 0.37 -6.26
CA ALA A 167 -1.58 1.17 -5.07
C ALA A 167 -0.84 2.47 -5.40
N MET A 168 0.25 2.38 -6.15
CA MET A 168 1.08 3.53 -6.50
C MET A 168 1.86 3.27 -7.80
N THR A 169 1.89 4.27 -8.68
CA THR A 169 2.75 4.28 -9.87
C THR A 169 3.78 5.40 -9.79
N ALA A 170 4.83 5.31 -10.59
CA ALA A 170 5.85 6.35 -10.69
C ALA A 170 5.23 7.72 -11.04
N ALA A 171 4.27 7.75 -11.98
CA ALA A 171 3.58 8.97 -12.36
C ALA A 171 2.76 9.59 -11.22
N ARG A 172 2.07 8.75 -10.42
CA ARG A 172 1.33 9.21 -9.24
C ARG A 172 2.27 9.76 -8.16
N LEU A 173 3.40 9.08 -7.93
CA LEU A 173 4.42 9.54 -7.00
C LEU A 173 5.02 10.90 -7.42
N SER A 174 5.36 11.06 -8.70
CA SER A 174 5.85 12.35 -9.24
C SER A 174 4.81 13.46 -9.18
N THR A 175 3.52 13.13 -9.34
CA THR A 175 2.43 14.11 -9.20
C THR A 175 2.31 14.59 -7.74
N LEU A 176 2.33 13.65 -6.80
CA LEU A 176 2.32 13.93 -5.36
C LEU A 176 3.50 14.84 -4.97
N TRP A 177 4.70 14.52 -5.44
CA TRP A 177 5.88 15.36 -5.27
C TRP A 177 5.67 16.77 -5.85
N SER A 178 5.22 16.86 -7.11
CA SER A 178 5.06 18.13 -7.82
C SER A 178 4.07 19.06 -7.12
N GLU A 179 2.96 18.53 -6.61
CA GLU A 179 2.00 19.32 -5.85
C GLU A 179 2.60 19.83 -4.54
N TRP A 180 3.20 18.94 -3.75
CA TRP A 180 3.80 19.30 -2.47
C TRP A 180 4.94 20.31 -2.65
N VAL A 181 5.83 20.11 -3.62
CA VAL A 181 6.99 20.99 -3.84
C VAL A 181 6.59 22.38 -4.33
N THR A 182 5.40 22.51 -4.95
CA THR A 182 4.86 23.77 -5.44
C THR A 182 4.05 24.51 -4.37
N LYS A 183 3.16 23.79 -3.66
CA LYS A 183 2.17 24.37 -2.74
C LYS A 183 2.60 24.32 -1.26
N GLY A 184 3.48 23.39 -0.91
CA GLY A 184 3.88 23.05 0.47
C GLY A 184 3.06 21.94 1.11
N TYR A 185 1.99 21.50 0.42
CA TYR A 185 1.09 20.46 0.87
C TYR A 185 0.49 19.69 -0.32
N TYR A 186 -0.02 18.51 -0.03
CA TYR A 186 -0.77 17.67 -0.97
C TYR A 186 -2.18 17.43 -0.45
N THR A 187 -3.19 17.47 -1.33
CA THR A 187 -4.58 17.15 -0.96
C THR A 187 -5.02 15.86 -1.68
N PRO A 188 -5.19 14.73 -0.98
CA PRO A 188 -5.53 13.44 -1.60
C PRO A 188 -6.86 13.42 -2.36
N TYR A 189 -7.80 14.28 -1.94
CA TYR A 189 -9.09 14.53 -2.58
C TYR A 189 -9.62 15.91 -2.16
N ALA A 190 -10.63 16.39 -2.87
CA ALA A 190 -11.26 17.68 -2.57
C ALA A 190 -11.87 17.68 -1.15
N GLY A 191 -11.47 18.65 -0.32
CA GLY A 191 -11.93 18.76 1.08
C GLY A 191 -11.15 17.90 2.09
N ALA A 192 -10.16 17.12 1.65
CA ALA A 192 -9.27 16.41 2.57
C ALA A 192 -8.39 17.39 3.38
N ARG A 193 -7.98 16.99 4.59
CA ARG A 193 -6.92 17.68 5.34
C ARG A 193 -5.65 17.70 4.47
N PRO A 194 -5.02 18.87 4.25
CA PRO A 194 -3.74 18.95 3.56
C PRO A 194 -2.67 18.11 4.25
N TRP A 195 -1.89 17.37 3.47
CA TRP A 195 -0.76 16.58 3.92
C TRP A 195 0.52 17.38 3.72
N TYR A 196 1.26 17.58 4.80
CA TYR A 196 2.60 18.17 4.76
C TYR A 196 3.67 17.08 4.62
N ALA A 197 4.94 17.48 4.61
CA ALA A 197 6.06 16.57 4.36
C ALA A 197 6.04 15.33 5.27
N GLU A 198 5.77 15.51 6.56
CA GLU A 198 5.71 14.43 7.55
C GLU A 198 4.51 13.49 7.31
N ASP A 199 3.34 14.04 6.97
CA ASP A 199 2.15 13.25 6.65
C ASP A 199 2.39 12.37 5.40
N ILE A 200 3.08 12.93 4.41
CA ILE A 200 3.44 12.21 3.17
C ILE A 200 4.42 11.07 3.49
N VAL A 201 5.45 11.34 4.28
CA VAL A 201 6.40 10.29 4.71
C VAL A 201 5.70 9.20 5.51
N ALA A 202 4.86 9.59 6.47
CA ALA A 202 4.06 8.66 7.26
C ALA A 202 3.13 7.81 6.38
N TYR A 203 2.52 8.41 5.35
CA TYR A 203 1.74 7.67 4.35
C TYR A 203 2.58 6.63 3.60
N LEU A 204 3.75 7.01 3.09
CA LEU A 204 4.64 6.10 2.36
C LEU A 204 5.09 4.92 3.23
N VAL A 205 5.39 5.20 4.50
CA VAL A 205 5.81 4.18 5.48
C VAL A 205 4.67 3.26 5.89
N ARG A 206 3.53 3.84 6.29
CA ARG A 206 2.37 3.09 6.76
C ARG A 206 1.77 2.17 5.71
N THR A 207 1.82 2.58 4.44
CA THR A 207 1.28 1.79 3.32
C THR A 207 2.26 0.76 2.76
N GLY A 208 3.53 0.81 3.17
CA GLY A 208 4.56 -0.10 2.66
C GLY A 208 5.09 0.22 1.28
N ILE A 209 4.79 1.42 0.78
CA ILE A 209 5.41 1.94 -0.45
C ILE A 209 6.90 2.17 -0.22
N ALA A 210 7.28 2.64 0.97
CA ALA A 210 8.66 2.65 1.46
C ALA A 210 8.67 2.09 2.88
N SER A 211 9.62 1.24 3.24
CA SER A 211 9.80 0.87 4.66
C SER A 211 10.64 1.91 5.39
N ASP A 212 10.61 1.93 6.73
CA ASP A 212 11.51 2.76 7.55
C ASP A 212 12.96 2.22 7.52
#